data_AF-A0A0F9KJI6-F1
#
_entry.id   AF-A0A0F9KJI6-F1
#
_cell.length_a   1.000
_cell.length_b   1.000
_cell.length_c   1.000
_cell.angle_alpha   90.00
_cell.angle_beta   90.00
_cell.angle_gamma   90.00
#
_symmetry.space_group_name_H-M   'P 1'
#
loop_
_entity.id
_entity.type
_entity.pdbx_description
1 polymer ?
#
loop_
_entity_poly.entity_id
_entity_poly.type
_entity_poly.pdbx_seq_one_letter_code
_entity_poly.pdbx_strand_id
1 'polypeptide(L)'
;MPLRNKILIDLLLEEKKEIIEGIMRKYDKHGIVLKNCSQKILQAIRGVEKSSCIDANKIEKIIGELLSKTKDQSQRKACGCHKSRDIGQYGGIFKRIHNCDYCYAHPIN
;
A
#
# COMPACT_ATOMS: atom_id res chain seq x y z
N MET A 1 -4.63 -15.71 15.06
CA MET A 1 -3.91 -16.62 14.15
C MET A 1 -2.47 -16.69 14.61
N PRO A 2 -2.05 -17.78 15.30
CA PRO A 2 -0.65 -17.94 15.69
C PRO A 2 0.21 -18.01 14.42
N LEU A 3 1.32 -17.27 14.42
CA LEU A 3 2.29 -17.31 13.32
C LEU A 3 2.74 -18.76 13.17
N ARG A 4 2.51 -19.39 11.99
CA ARG A 4 2.77 -20.81 11.69
C ARG A 4 4.23 -21.23 11.96
N ASN A 5 4.61 -21.43 13.23
CA ASN A 5 5.98 -21.67 13.70
C ASN A 5 7.02 -20.65 13.20
N LYS A 6 6.65 -19.36 13.11
CA LYS A 6 7.56 -18.29 12.69
C LYS A 6 7.77 -17.29 13.82
N ILE A 7 9.03 -16.89 14.01
CA ILE A 7 9.43 -15.82 14.91
C ILE A 7 9.44 -14.52 14.09
N LEU A 8 8.77 -13.48 14.60
CA LEU A 8 8.91 -12.14 14.07
C LEU A 8 10.19 -11.53 14.63
N ILE A 9 11.09 -11.11 13.74
CA ILE A 9 12.31 -10.40 14.09
C ILE A 9 12.14 -8.96 13.60
N ASP A 10 12.31 -8.00 14.51
CA ASP A 10 12.43 -6.60 14.13
C ASP A 10 13.91 -6.23 14.03
N LEU A 11 14.37 -6.01 12.80
CA LEU A 11 15.77 -5.71 12.50
C LEU A 11 16.18 -4.34 13.05
N LEU A 12 17.47 -4.18 13.35
CA LEU A 12 18.05 -2.88 13.67
C LEU A 12 17.93 -1.94 12.46
N LEU A 13 17.99 -0.63 12.72
CA LEU A 13 17.86 0.37 11.65
C LEU A 13 18.96 0.22 10.59
N GLU A 14 20.20 -0.06 11.00
CA GLU A 14 21.31 -0.17 10.04
C GLU A 14 21.14 -1.39 9.12
N GLU A 15 20.68 -2.52 9.66
CA GLU A 15 20.35 -3.72 8.87
C GLU A 15 19.20 -3.44 7.89
N LYS A 16 18.15 -2.75 8.33
CA LYS A 16 17.05 -2.31 7.46
C LYS A 16 17.57 -1.42 6.34
N LYS A 17 18.46 -0.48 6.66
CA LYS A 17 19.03 0.46 5.70
C LYS A 17 19.90 -0.26 4.66
N GLU A 18 20.75 -1.18 5.08
CA GLU A 18 21.58 -1.98 4.18
C GLU A 18 20.72 -2.76 3.17
N ILE A 19 19.65 -3.42 3.64
CA ILE A 19 18.70 -4.14 2.78
C ILE A 19 18.03 -3.20 1.78
N ILE A 20 17.54 -2.05 2.24
CA ILE A 20 16.83 -1.06 1.42
C ILE A 20 17.75 -0.48 0.35
N GLU A 21 18.96 -0.08 0.71
CA GLU A 21 19.95 0.43 -0.24
C GLU A 21 20.38 -0.64 -1.24
N GLY A 22 20.49 -1.90 -0.81
CA GLY A 22 20.74 -3.04 -1.69
C GLY A 22 19.62 -3.24 -2.73
N ILE A 23 18.36 -3.15 -2.31
CA ILE A 23 17.20 -3.20 -3.21
C ILE A 23 17.26 -2.04 -4.21
N MET A 24 17.48 -0.82 -3.73
CA MET A 24 17.56 0.36 -4.61
C MET A 24 18.64 0.21 -5.67
N ARG A 25 19.88 -0.16 -5.27
CA ARG A 25 20.99 -0.39 -6.21
C ARG A 25 20.66 -1.43 -7.28
N LYS A 26 19.96 -2.51 -6.90
CA LYS A 26 19.61 -3.59 -7.83
C LYS A 26 18.62 -3.13 -8.91
N TYR A 27 17.71 -2.23 -8.55
CA TYR A 27 16.59 -1.85 -9.41
C TYR A 27 16.72 -0.46 -10.05
N ASP A 28 17.74 0.31 -9.68
CA ASP A 28 18.03 1.65 -10.23
C ASP A 28 18.14 1.65 -11.76
N LYS A 29 18.91 0.70 -12.31
CA LYS A 29 19.07 0.52 -13.78
C LYS A 29 17.78 0.18 -14.54
N HIS A 30 16.72 -0.17 -13.82
CA HIS A 30 15.41 -0.49 -14.40
C HIS A 30 14.41 0.67 -14.28
N GLY A 31 14.83 1.84 -13.76
CA GLY A 31 13.94 2.98 -13.53
C GLY A 31 12.87 2.72 -12.46
N ILE A 32 13.10 1.74 -11.57
CA ILE A 32 12.16 1.40 -10.50
C ILE A 32 12.57 2.18 -9.25
N VAL A 33 11.69 3.06 -8.81
CA VAL A 33 11.87 3.86 -7.59
C VAL A 33 11.25 3.13 -6.40
N LEU A 34 12.03 2.94 -5.34
CA LEU A 34 11.54 2.36 -4.10
C LEU A 34 10.71 3.39 -3.33
N LYS A 35 9.50 2.99 -2.92
CA LYS A 35 8.64 3.80 -2.05
C LYS A 35 8.17 3.02 -0.84
N ASN A 36 7.93 3.70 0.26
CA ASN A 36 7.45 3.08 1.49
C ASN A 36 6.19 3.76 2.07
N CYS A 37 5.31 2.95 2.66
CA CYS A 37 4.10 3.45 3.30
C CYS A 37 4.25 3.46 4.82
N SER A 38 3.93 4.58 5.45
CA SER A 38 3.74 4.70 6.91
C SER A 38 4.94 4.34 7.81
N GLN A 39 6.13 4.09 7.25
CA GLN A 39 7.36 3.85 8.04
C GLN A 39 8.31 5.05 7.93
N LYS A 40 8.10 6.05 8.79
CA LYS A 40 8.88 7.30 8.75
C LYS A 40 10.40 7.08 8.82
N ILE A 41 10.83 6.07 9.56
CA ILE A 41 12.25 5.78 9.76
C ILE A 41 12.96 5.41 8.45
N LEU A 42 12.28 4.72 7.52
CA LEU A 42 12.84 4.39 6.21
C LEU A 42 12.81 5.58 5.24
N GLN A 43 11.93 6.57 5.48
CA GLN A 43 11.90 7.81 4.66
C GLN A 43 13.10 8.71 4.91
N ALA A 44 13.84 8.49 6.01
CA ALA A 44 15.11 9.15 6.25
C ALA A 44 16.25 8.62 5.37
N ILE A 45 16.07 7.45 4.74
CA ILE A 45 17.05 6.88 3.82
C ILE A 45 16.95 7.62 2.48
N ARG A 46 18.07 8.18 2.02
CA ARG A 46 18.13 8.96 0.78
C ARG A 46 17.65 8.12 -0.40
N GLY A 47 16.71 8.66 -1.17
CA GLY A 47 16.13 8.03 -2.37
C GLY A 47 14.95 7.10 -2.10
N VAL A 48 14.57 6.88 -0.83
CA VAL A 48 13.27 6.26 -0.50
C VAL A 48 12.20 7.34 -0.50
N GLU A 49 11.16 7.13 -1.31
CA GLU A 49 10.03 8.07 -1.36
C GLU A 49 8.85 7.59 -0.52
N LYS A 50 8.03 8.53 -0.05
CA LYS A 50 6.73 8.19 0.54
C LYS A 50 5.79 7.64 -0.52
N SER A 51 5.09 6.55 -0.21
CA SER A 51 4.04 6.00 -1.08
C SER A 51 2.63 6.43 -0.69
N SER A 52 1.77 6.46 -1.70
CA SER A 52 0.32 6.62 -1.60
C SER A 52 -0.30 5.60 -2.54
N CYS A 53 -1.03 4.61 -2.00
CA CYS A 53 -1.69 3.60 -2.85
C CYS A 53 -2.78 4.25 -3.71
N ILE A 54 -3.52 5.21 -3.13
CA ILE A 54 -4.46 6.07 -3.85
C ILE A 54 -3.86 7.49 -3.89
N ASP A 55 -3.28 7.85 -5.04
CA ASP A 55 -2.61 9.14 -5.25
C ASP A 55 -3.39 10.00 -6.23
N ALA A 56 -4.19 10.94 -5.70
CA ALA A 56 -4.96 11.88 -6.50
C ALA A 56 -4.06 12.62 -7.51
N ASN A 57 -2.84 13.05 -7.12
CA ASN A 57 -1.97 13.78 -8.05
C ASN A 57 -1.52 12.92 -9.22
N LYS A 58 -1.29 11.62 -9.00
CA LYS A 58 -0.96 10.68 -10.08
C LYS A 58 -2.17 10.43 -10.98
N ILE A 59 -3.36 10.29 -10.39
CA ILE A 59 -4.60 10.06 -11.13
C ILE A 59 -4.95 11.29 -11.98
N GLU A 60 -4.88 12.51 -11.43
CA GLU A 60 -5.10 13.77 -12.18
C GLU A 60 -4.22 13.83 -13.43
N LYS A 61 -2.94 13.45 -13.33
CA LYS A 61 -2.03 13.39 -14.48
C LYS A 61 -2.44 12.38 -15.55
N ILE A 62 -3.11 11.30 -15.16
CA ILE A 62 -3.56 10.24 -16.07
C ILE A 62 -4.87 10.65 -16.77
N ILE A 63 -5.82 11.23 -16.02
CA ILE A 63 -7.17 11.51 -16.53
C ILE A 63 -7.34 12.93 -17.08
N GLY A 64 -6.45 13.86 -16.72
CA GLY A 64 -6.52 15.26 -17.16
C GLY A 64 -7.54 16.12 -16.41
N GLU A 65 -8.09 15.64 -15.30
CA GLU A 65 -9.11 16.31 -14.49
C GLU A 65 -8.62 16.54 -13.07
N LEU A 66 -9.19 17.52 -12.36
CA LEU A 66 -8.88 17.81 -10.97
C LEU A 66 -9.65 16.89 -10.02
N LEU A 67 -8.99 16.46 -8.96
CA LEU A 67 -9.55 15.57 -7.94
C LEU A 67 -9.38 16.16 -6.53
N SER A 68 -10.24 15.72 -5.61
CA SER A 68 -10.05 16.06 -4.20
C SER A 68 -8.75 15.47 -3.67
N LYS A 69 -7.94 16.33 -3.04
CA LYS A 69 -6.69 15.96 -2.35
C LYS A 69 -6.89 15.78 -0.85
N THR A 70 -8.12 15.54 -0.41
CA THR A 70 -8.41 15.24 0.99
C THR A 70 -7.75 13.91 1.38
N LYS A 71 -6.94 13.92 2.45
CA LYS A 71 -6.36 12.69 3.03
C LYS A 71 -7.47 11.78 3.54
N ASP A 72 -7.36 10.47 3.29
CA ASP A 72 -8.26 9.50 3.90
C ASP A 72 -8.01 9.42 5.41
N GLN A 73 -9.03 9.78 6.19
CA GLN A 73 -8.98 9.79 7.65
C GLN A 73 -8.98 8.38 8.25
N SER A 74 -9.52 7.38 7.52
CA SER A 74 -9.54 5.98 7.96
C SER A 74 -8.16 5.32 7.91
N GLN A 75 -7.21 5.89 7.15
CA GLN A 75 -5.86 5.36 6.99
C GLN A 75 -4.91 5.82 8.09
N ARG A 76 -3.87 5.02 8.35
CA ARG A 76 -2.77 5.31 9.29
C ARG A 76 -2.32 6.77 9.23
N LYS A 77 -1.96 7.36 10.37
CA LYS A 77 -1.57 8.79 10.48
C LYS A 77 -0.47 9.18 9.49
N ALA A 78 0.51 8.29 9.26
CA ALA A 78 1.62 8.51 8.34
C ALA A 78 1.35 8.11 6.88
N CYS A 79 0.15 7.58 6.57
CA CYS A 79 -0.24 7.22 5.21
C CYS A 79 -0.33 8.47 4.30
N GLY A 80 -0.10 8.30 3.01
CA GLY A 80 -0.24 9.35 2.00
C GLY A 80 -1.50 9.23 1.11
N CYS A 81 -2.34 8.22 1.34
CA CYS A 81 -3.51 7.99 0.49
C CYS A 81 -4.54 9.12 0.59
N HIS A 82 -5.08 9.49 -0.55
CA HIS A 82 -6.22 10.38 -0.67
C HIS A 82 -7.52 9.59 -0.48
N LYS A 83 -8.60 10.30 -0.12
CA LYS A 83 -9.91 9.72 0.13
C LYS A 83 -10.41 8.98 -1.10
N SER A 84 -10.82 7.73 -0.88
CA SER A 84 -11.45 6.88 -1.89
C SER A 84 -12.63 6.14 -1.29
N ARG A 85 -13.47 5.61 -2.17
CA ARG A 85 -14.51 4.66 -1.81
C ARG A 85 -14.20 3.34 -2.48
N ASP A 86 -14.14 2.27 -1.70
CA ASP A 86 -14.03 0.91 -2.23
C ASP A 86 -15.31 0.58 -3.02
N ILE A 87 -15.17 -0.07 -4.17
CA ILE A 87 -16.27 -0.50 -5.03
C ILE A 87 -16.74 -1.93 -4.73
N GLY A 88 -15.99 -2.66 -3.91
CA GLY A 88 -16.29 -4.01 -3.49
C GLY A 88 -17.47 -4.06 -2.53
N GLN A 89 -18.35 -5.05 -2.73
CA GLN A 89 -19.40 -5.40 -1.79
C GLN A 89 -18.89 -6.52 -0.89
N TYR A 90 -18.71 -6.23 0.40
CA TYR A 90 -18.16 -7.19 1.36
C TYR A 90 -19.24 -7.98 2.12
N GLY A 91 -20.50 -7.52 2.16
CA GLY A 91 -21.60 -8.18 2.89
C GLY A 91 -23.00 -7.84 2.35
N GLY A 92 -24.01 -8.62 2.75
CA GLY A 92 -25.41 -8.47 2.31
C GLY A 92 -25.97 -9.68 1.57
N ILE A 93 -27.26 -9.59 1.18
CA ILE A 93 -27.95 -10.63 0.39
C ILE A 93 -27.65 -10.38 -1.09
N PHE A 94 -26.58 -10.96 -1.59
CA PHE A 94 -26.27 -10.99 -3.02
C PHE A 94 -25.71 -12.36 -3.37
N LYS A 95 -26.23 -12.97 -4.44
CA LYS A 95 -25.66 -14.22 -4.95
C LYS A 95 -24.31 -13.94 -5.59
N ARG A 96 -23.30 -14.76 -5.30
CA ARG A 96 -22.07 -14.76 -6.09
C ARG A 96 -22.41 -15.18 -7.52
N ILE A 97 -22.40 -14.24 -8.45
CA ILE A 97 -22.65 -14.52 -9.87
C ILE A 97 -21.61 -15.50 -10.44
N HIS A 98 -20.39 -15.51 -9.91
CA HIS A 98 -19.27 -16.28 -10.46
C HIS A 98 -18.73 -17.41 -9.55
N ASN A 99 -19.34 -17.63 -8.37
CA ASN A 99 -18.98 -18.68 -7.41
C ASN A 99 -17.46 -18.92 -7.18
N CYS A 100 -16.63 -17.87 -7.25
CA CYS A 100 -15.17 -18.04 -7.20
C CYS A 100 -14.70 -18.46 -5.81
N ASP A 101 -13.90 -19.52 -5.71
CA ASP A 101 -13.34 -20.02 -4.44
C ASP A 101 -12.46 -18.99 -3.70
N TYR A 102 -11.98 -17.97 -4.42
CA TYR A 102 -11.07 -16.95 -3.91
C TYR A 102 -11.72 -15.59 -3.66
N CYS A 103 -13.04 -15.46 -3.79
CA CYS A 103 -13.67 -14.16 -3.52
C CYS A 103 -13.64 -13.84 -2.02
N TYR A 104 -13.17 -12.64 -1.69
CA TYR A 104 -12.98 -12.16 -0.33
C TYR A 104 -14.27 -11.63 0.33
N ALA A 105 -15.34 -11.48 -0.44
CA ALA A 105 -16.63 -11.03 0.06
C ALA A 105 -17.34 -12.12 0.85
N HIS A 106 -18.17 -11.76 1.84
CA HIS A 106 -18.96 -12.68 2.66
C HIS A 106 -20.46 -12.53 2.34
N PRO A 107 -20.93 -13.03 1.18
CA PRO A 107 -22.35 -13.03 0.86
C PRO A 107 -23.10 -14.00 1.77
N ILE A 108 -24.30 -13.61 2.20
CA ILE A 108 -25.21 -14.49 2.94
C ILE A 108 -25.94 -15.35 1.90
N ASN A 109 -25.99 -16.66 2.13
CA ASN A 109 -26.77 -17.60 1.31
C ASN A 109 -28.27 -17.42 1.53
#